data_AF-A0A3D2VWP8-F1
#
_entry.id   AF-A0A3D2VWP8-F1
#
_cell.length_a   1.000
_cell.length_b   1.000
_cell.length_c   1.000
_cell.angle_alpha   90.00
_cell.angle_beta   90.00
_cell.angle_gamma   90.00
#
_symmetry.space_group_name_H-M   'P 1'
#
loop_
_entity.id
_entity.type
_entity.pdbx_description
1 polymer ?
#
loop_
_entity_poly.entity_id
_entity_poly.type
_entity_poly.pdbx_seq_one_letter_code
_entity_poly.pdbx_strand_id
1 'polypeptide(L)'
;MIANSTRATTPVCLICNAPLPVNRARKDRLCGRMECGWEYARLQRQQKLCKVCGRPLTAREPATRICGALECQRTALADFSRQLAERNRIRSQALIEREVEQAVQLRDRVMSQFGFNKPEDFPLVVIPAFTAELVSLPTQRRRTFREHLMALIEQSALPPEPPVPKQEMAAPVIPDQTPEAQAVLGMACSCCKGRCCEGGGDHAYLKVETIRRYRAEHPDQRPRDVLAAYLGRVGRRSYQGSCIFHQRGGCALSRDMRADLCNWHYCKALLGFRQTLPPTGAIGAFFVAADYGELQAAALVRDNQLLAIQPTLPRPDE
;
A
#
# COMPACT_ATOMS: atom_id res chain seq x y z
N MET A 1 -9.07 48.60 -7.47
CA MET A 1 -10.28 48.10 -8.13
C MET A 1 -9.90 47.68 -9.54
N ILE A 2 -9.70 46.37 -9.78
CA ILE A 2 -9.42 45.83 -11.12
C ILE A 2 -10.65 45.00 -11.50
N ALA A 3 -11.42 45.51 -12.46
CA ALA A 3 -12.62 44.85 -12.97
C ALA A 3 -12.22 43.65 -13.83
N ASN A 4 -12.38 42.44 -13.28
CA ASN A 4 -12.36 41.21 -14.06
C ASN A 4 -13.68 41.10 -14.85
N SER A 5 -13.68 41.65 -16.07
CA SER A 5 -14.78 41.47 -17.02
C SER A 5 -14.60 40.13 -17.73
N THR A 6 -15.04 39.05 -17.09
CA THR A 6 -15.30 37.78 -17.79
C THR A 6 -16.50 37.99 -18.71
N ARG A 7 -16.24 38.21 -20.01
CA ARG A 7 -17.29 38.18 -21.04
C ARG A 7 -17.99 36.82 -20.97
N ALA A 8 -19.21 36.79 -20.44
CA ALA A 8 -20.08 35.64 -20.50
C ALA A 8 -20.41 35.36 -21.97
N THR A 9 -19.78 34.34 -22.56
CA THR A 9 -20.12 33.86 -23.90
C THR A 9 -21.58 33.41 -23.91
N THR A 10 -22.39 34.03 -24.77
CA THR A 10 -23.80 33.65 -24.96
C THR A 10 -23.88 32.17 -25.32
N PRO A 11 -24.64 31.35 -24.57
CA PRO A 11 -24.80 29.93 -24.88
C PRO A 11 -25.44 29.77 -26.26
N VAL A 12 -24.94 28.82 -27.06
CA VAL A 12 -25.40 28.55 -28.43
C VAL A 12 -25.87 27.10 -28.59
N CYS A 13 -26.71 26.86 -29.58
CA CYS A 13 -27.17 25.52 -29.95
C CYS A 13 -25.99 24.65 -30.44
N LEU A 14 -25.86 23.44 -29.91
CA LEU A 14 -24.76 22.52 -30.26
C LEU A 14 -24.75 22.03 -31.72
N ILE A 15 -25.85 22.20 -32.45
CA ILE A 15 -25.97 21.77 -33.86
C ILE A 15 -25.81 22.93 -34.84
N CYS A 16 -26.52 24.04 -34.60
CA CYS A 16 -26.62 25.14 -35.56
C CYS A 16 -26.00 26.45 -35.08
N ASN A 17 -25.38 26.48 -33.89
CA ASN A 17 -24.77 27.65 -33.27
C ASN A 17 -25.69 28.87 -33.07
N ALA A 18 -27.02 28.71 -33.22
CA ALA A 18 -27.97 29.77 -32.92
C ALA A 18 -27.93 30.13 -31.42
N PRO A 19 -27.98 31.42 -31.05
CA PRO A 19 -27.97 31.85 -29.65
C PRO A 19 -29.18 31.27 -28.90
N LEU A 20 -28.95 30.77 -27.70
CA LEU A 20 -29.98 30.21 -26.84
C LEU A 20 -30.47 31.25 -25.84
N PRO A 21 -31.79 31.45 -25.70
CA PRO A 21 -32.35 32.20 -24.59
C PRO A 21 -31.90 31.60 -23.27
N VAL A 22 -31.64 32.43 -22.25
CA VAL A 22 -31.10 31.99 -20.94
C VAL A 22 -31.91 30.84 -20.33
N ASN A 23 -33.25 30.93 -20.39
CA ASN A 23 -34.15 29.88 -19.87
C ASN A 23 -34.01 28.55 -20.62
N ARG A 24 -33.70 28.62 -21.91
CA ARG A 24 -33.50 27.43 -22.75
C ARG A 24 -32.11 26.85 -22.53
N ALA A 25 -31.07 27.68 -22.51
CA ALA A 25 -29.70 27.27 -22.24
C ALA A 25 -29.52 26.55 -20.89
N ARG A 26 -30.37 26.86 -19.90
CA ARG A 26 -30.41 26.15 -18.61
C ARG A 26 -31.07 24.77 -18.66
N LYS A 27 -32.02 24.55 -19.57
CA LYS A 27 -32.79 23.30 -19.67
C LYS A 27 -32.31 22.37 -20.77
N ASP A 28 -31.78 22.93 -21.86
CA ASP A 28 -31.42 22.23 -23.09
C ASP A 28 -30.23 22.92 -23.76
N ARG A 29 -29.44 22.16 -24.52
CA ARG A 29 -28.32 22.65 -25.32
C ARG A 29 -28.69 22.83 -26.79
N LEU A 30 -29.98 22.69 -27.14
CA LEU A 30 -30.52 22.84 -28.48
C LEU A 30 -31.49 24.03 -28.60
N CYS A 31 -31.59 24.60 -29.80
CA CYS A 31 -32.46 25.75 -30.09
C CYS A 31 -33.96 25.41 -30.17
N GLY A 32 -34.32 24.12 -30.17
CA GLY A 32 -35.72 23.65 -30.25
C GLY A 32 -36.32 23.46 -31.61
N ARG A 33 -35.59 23.85 -32.66
CA ARG A 33 -35.94 23.48 -34.03
C ARG A 33 -35.90 21.97 -34.18
N MET A 34 -36.93 21.39 -34.80
CA MET A 34 -37.06 19.93 -34.92
C MET A 34 -35.84 19.32 -35.62
N GLU A 35 -35.31 20.00 -36.62
CA GLU A 35 -34.14 19.57 -37.40
C GLU A 35 -32.90 19.43 -36.52
N CYS A 36 -32.69 20.36 -35.57
CA CYS A 36 -31.59 20.28 -34.61
C CYS A 36 -31.78 19.12 -33.62
N GLY A 37 -33.01 18.85 -33.21
CA GLY A 37 -33.34 17.71 -32.36
C GLY A 37 -33.08 16.37 -33.07
N TRP A 38 -33.52 16.25 -34.32
CA TRP A 38 -33.34 15.05 -35.14
C TRP A 38 -31.86 14.78 -35.42
N GLU A 39 -31.10 15.82 -35.78
CA GLU A 39 -29.68 15.69 -36.07
C GLU A 39 -28.88 15.32 -34.81
N TYR A 40 -29.18 15.96 -33.66
CA TYR A 40 -28.56 15.59 -32.39
C TYR A 40 -28.86 14.14 -32.00
N ALA A 41 -30.12 13.71 -32.12
CA ALA A 41 -30.52 12.32 -31.86
C ALA A 41 -29.86 11.32 -32.83
N ARG A 42 -29.65 11.70 -34.09
CA ARG A 42 -28.91 10.91 -35.09
C ARG A 42 -27.44 10.75 -34.68
N LEU A 43 -26.77 11.84 -34.33
CA LEU A 43 -25.38 11.84 -33.87
C LEU A 43 -25.20 11.05 -32.57
N GLN A 44 -26.18 11.12 -31.66
CA GLN A 44 -26.20 10.33 -30.43
C GLN A 44 -26.25 8.83 -30.72
N ARG A 45 -27.16 8.39 -31.62
CA ARG A 45 -27.24 6.99 -32.05
C ARG A 45 -25.97 6.50 -32.74
N GLN A 46 -25.32 7.36 -33.52
CA GLN A 46 -24.03 7.07 -34.15
C GLN A 46 -22.84 7.20 -33.19
N GLN A 47 -23.08 7.53 -31.91
CA GLN A 47 -22.06 7.74 -30.90
C GLN A 47 -21.02 8.84 -31.25
N LYS A 48 -21.43 9.83 -32.05
CA LYS A 48 -20.61 10.97 -32.52
C LYS A 48 -20.76 12.20 -31.64
N LEU A 49 -21.19 12.04 -30.39
CA LEU A 49 -21.27 13.11 -29.41
C LEU A 49 -20.24 12.88 -28.32
N CYS A 50 -19.66 13.96 -27.80
CA CYS A 50 -18.79 13.91 -26.65
C CYS A 50 -19.56 13.37 -25.44
N LYS A 51 -19.03 12.34 -24.78
CA LYS A 51 -19.66 11.78 -23.57
C LYS A 51 -19.75 12.75 -22.40
N VAL A 52 -18.89 13.77 -22.36
CA VAL A 52 -18.83 14.74 -21.24
C VAL A 52 -19.71 15.96 -21.51
N CYS A 53 -19.50 16.65 -22.62
CA CYS A 53 -20.21 17.91 -22.91
C CYS A 53 -21.32 17.77 -23.97
N GLY A 54 -21.53 16.59 -24.55
CA GLY A 54 -22.59 16.37 -25.55
C GLY A 54 -22.34 17.01 -26.92
N ARG A 55 -21.23 17.74 -27.12
CA ARG A 55 -20.98 18.39 -28.42
C ARG A 55 -20.73 17.35 -29.52
N PRO A 56 -21.16 17.61 -30.77
CA PRO A 56 -20.75 16.83 -31.91
C PRO A 56 -19.23 16.72 -32.02
N LEU A 57 -18.77 15.50 -32.28
CA LEU A 57 -17.37 15.19 -32.49
C LEU A 57 -17.03 15.33 -33.97
N THR A 58 -15.88 15.92 -34.25
CA THR A 58 -15.32 16.00 -35.60
C THR A 58 -14.66 14.67 -35.99
N ALA A 59 -14.47 14.43 -37.30
CA ALA A 59 -13.83 13.22 -37.80
C ALA A 59 -12.37 13.04 -37.32
N ARG A 60 -11.74 14.11 -36.82
CA ARG A 60 -10.35 14.11 -36.30
C ARG A 60 -10.29 13.82 -34.79
N GLU A 61 -11.42 13.70 -34.11
CA GLU A 61 -11.47 13.47 -32.66
C GLU A 61 -11.43 11.97 -32.32
N PRO A 62 -10.81 11.60 -31.18
CA PRO A 62 -10.47 10.22 -30.89
C PRO A 62 -11.70 9.32 -30.75
N ALA A 63 -11.53 8.04 -31.09
CA ALA A 63 -12.55 6.98 -30.96
C ALA A 63 -13.10 6.81 -29.53
N THR A 64 -12.43 7.40 -28.53
CA THR A 64 -12.85 7.42 -27.12
C THR A 64 -14.12 8.24 -26.86
N ARG A 65 -14.65 8.93 -27.88
CA ARG A 65 -15.87 9.76 -27.80
C ARG A 65 -15.74 10.92 -26.81
N ILE A 66 -14.54 11.46 -26.69
CA ILE A 66 -14.20 12.61 -25.85
C ILE A 66 -13.63 13.68 -26.75
N CYS A 67 -14.08 14.90 -26.53
CA CYS A 67 -13.69 16.00 -27.35
C CYS A 67 -12.37 16.63 -26.89
N GLY A 68 -11.71 17.40 -27.75
CA GLY A 68 -10.41 18.02 -27.44
C GLY A 68 -10.38 19.08 -26.34
N ALA A 69 -11.51 19.43 -25.73
CA ALA A 69 -11.57 20.45 -24.68
C ALA A 69 -10.92 19.93 -23.39
N LEU A 70 -10.03 20.73 -22.78
CA LEU A 70 -9.26 20.34 -21.59
C LEU A 70 -10.13 19.87 -20.43
N GLU A 71 -11.27 20.54 -20.18
CA GLU A 71 -12.22 20.15 -19.14
C GLU A 71 -12.80 18.75 -19.41
N CYS A 72 -13.21 18.48 -20.66
CA CYS A 72 -13.74 17.17 -21.05
C CYS A 72 -12.69 16.07 -20.94
N GLN A 73 -11.43 16.38 -21.29
CA GLN A 73 -10.32 15.43 -21.15
C GLN A 73 -10.01 15.13 -19.67
N ARG A 74 -9.98 16.15 -18.80
CA ARG A 74 -9.76 15.98 -17.36
C ARG A 74 -10.86 15.16 -16.71
N THR A 75 -12.13 15.46 -17.00
CA THR A 75 -13.27 14.68 -16.48
C THR A 75 -13.17 13.24 -16.93
N ALA A 76 -12.90 12.99 -18.21
CA ALA A 76 -12.80 11.63 -18.72
C ALA A 76 -11.62 10.84 -18.11
N LEU A 77 -10.47 11.47 -17.89
CA LEU A 77 -9.33 10.85 -17.22
C LEU A 77 -9.66 10.51 -15.75
N ALA A 78 -10.35 11.41 -15.05
CA ALA A 78 -10.79 11.17 -13.68
C ALA A 78 -11.79 10.00 -13.62
N ASP A 79 -12.75 9.95 -14.55
CA ASP A 79 -13.74 8.86 -14.65
C ASP A 79 -13.05 7.52 -14.95
N PHE A 80 -12.13 7.50 -15.91
CA PHE A 80 -11.34 6.31 -16.24
C PHE A 80 -10.51 5.83 -15.05
N SER A 81 -9.86 6.74 -14.33
CA SER A 81 -9.08 6.42 -13.13
C SER A 81 -9.97 5.83 -12.02
N ARG A 82 -11.18 6.36 -11.82
CA ARG A 82 -12.16 5.80 -10.87
C ARG A 82 -12.61 4.40 -11.29
N GLN A 83 -12.92 4.19 -12.57
CA GLN A 83 -13.32 2.87 -13.09
C GLN A 83 -12.19 1.84 -12.93
N LEU A 84 -10.95 2.23 -13.22
CA LEU A 84 -9.79 1.36 -13.04
C LEU A 84 -9.56 1.02 -11.56
N ALA A 85 -9.65 2.02 -10.67
CA ALA A 85 -9.54 1.81 -9.23
C ALA A 85 -10.63 0.86 -8.71
N GLU A 86 -11.87 1.01 -9.18
CA GLU A 86 -12.98 0.14 -8.80
C GLU A 86 -12.77 -1.29 -9.30
N ARG A 87 -12.38 -1.47 -10.56
CA ARG A 87 -12.04 -2.79 -11.11
C ARG A 87 -10.89 -3.45 -10.34
N ASN A 88 -9.87 -2.66 -9.97
CA ASN A 88 -8.76 -3.16 -9.18
C ASN A 88 -9.21 -3.56 -7.77
N ARG A 89 -10.12 -2.80 -7.14
CA ARG A 89 -10.70 -3.15 -5.83
C ARG A 89 -11.47 -4.46 -5.88
N ILE A 90 -12.37 -4.63 -6.86
CA ILE A 90 -13.16 -5.86 -7.03
C ILE A 90 -12.22 -7.06 -7.22
N ARG A 91 -11.21 -6.92 -8.10
CA ARG A 91 -10.21 -7.97 -8.30
C ARG A 91 -9.45 -8.29 -7.02
N SER A 92 -9.00 -7.27 -6.27
CA SER A 92 -8.31 -7.48 -5.00
C SER A 92 -9.21 -8.12 -3.95
N GLN A 93 -10.50 -7.76 -3.88
CA GLN A 93 -11.45 -8.35 -2.95
C GLN A 93 -11.66 -9.84 -3.24
N ALA A 94 -11.86 -10.23 -4.50
CA ALA A 94 -12.01 -11.64 -4.87
C ALA A 94 -10.75 -12.47 -4.53
N LEU A 95 -9.56 -11.87 -4.66
CA LEU A 95 -8.32 -12.52 -4.23
C LEU A 95 -8.26 -12.69 -2.71
N ILE A 96 -8.61 -11.65 -1.94
CA ILE A 96 -8.66 -11.71 -0.47
C ILE A 96 -9.67 -12.75 0.01
N GLU A 97 -10.86 -12.80 -0.59
CA GLU A 97 -11.89 -13.80 -0.26
C GLU A 97 -11.36 -15.23 -0.49
N ARG A 98 -10.68 -15.46 -1.61
CA ARG A 98 -10.01 -16.73 -1.90
C ARG A 98 -8.91 -17.06 -0.90
N GLU A 99 -8.08 -16.09 -0.51
CA GLU A 99 -7.02 -16.29 0.50
C GLU A 99 -7.63 -16.71 1.83
N VAL A 100 -8.71 -16.06 2.27
CA VAL A 100 -9.41 -16.38 3.51
C VAL A 100 -10.02 -17.78 3.43
N GLU A 101 -10.70 -18.13 2.34
CA GLU A 101 -11.29 -19.46 2.14
C GLU A 101 -10.23 -20.56 2.22
N GLN A 102 -9.13 -20.42 1.48
CA GLN A 102 -8.02 -21.37 1.50
C GLN A 102 -7.37 -21.46 2.90
N ALA A 103 -7.24 -20.33 3.59
CA ALA A 103 -6.67 -20.27 4.92
C ALA A 103 -7.55 -20.96 5.98
N VAL A 104 -8.87 -20.86 5.86
CA VAL A 104 -9.84 -21.61 6.70
C VAL A 104 -9.67 -23.11 6.44
N GLN A 105 -9.70 -23.54 5.19
CA GLN A 105 -9.52 -24.96 4.83
C GLN A 105 -8.19 -25.52 5.34
N LEU A 106 -7.11 -24.75 5.22
CA LEU A 106 -5.79 -25.14 5.73
C LEU A 106 -5.79 -25.26 7.26
N ARG A 107 -6.34 -24.28 7.96
CA ARG A 107 -6.44 -24.32 9.43
C ARG A 107 -7.21 -25.55 9.87
N ASP A 108 -8.41 -25.77 9.32
CA ASP A 108 -9.30 -26.84 9.78
C ASP A 108 -8.68 -28.23 9.56
N ARG A 109 -8.01 -28.44 8.41
CA ARG A 109 -7.22 -29.67 8.17
C ARG A 109 -6.10 -29.85 9.18
N VAL A 110 -5.29 -28.82 9.39
CA VAL A 110 -4.15 -28.89 10.33
C VAL A 110 -4.66 -29.17 11.75
N MET A 111 -5.67 -28.44 12.20
CA MET A 111 -6.26 -28.61 13.52
C MET A 111 -6.81 -30.01 13.73
N SER A 112 -7.52 -30.55 12.72
CA SER A 112 -8.02 -31.92 12.74
C SER A 112 -6.90 -32.95 12.83
N GLN A 113 -5.80 -32.78 12.07
CA GLN A 113 -4.63 -33.66 12.13
C GLN A 113 -3.95 -33.67 13.50
N PHE A 114 -3.97 -32.53 14.23
CA PHE A 114 -3.45 -32.43 15.59
C PHE A 114 -4.47 -32.83 16.67
N GLY A 115 -5.67 -33.29 16.30
CA GLY A 115 -6.70 -33.73 17.23
C GLY A 115 -7.45 -32.60 17.95
N PHE A 116 -7.39 -31.38 17.42
CA PHE A 116 -8.19 -30.27 17.93
C PHE A 116 -9.61 -30.33 17.36
N ASN A 117 -10.59 -30.51 18.24
CA ASN A 117 -12.01 -30.64 17.87
C ASN A 117 -12.73 -29.28 17.69
N LYS A 118 -12.04 -28.17 18.00
CA LYS A 118 -12.55 -26.79 17.87
C LYS A 118 -11.49 -25.89 17.22
N PRO A 119 -11.31 -25.95 15.90
CA PRO A 119 -10.35 -25.09 15.18
C PRO A 119 -10.56 -23.60 15.44
N GLU A 120 -11.79 -23.18 15.75
CA GLU A 120 -12.19 -21.81 16.07
C GLU A 120 -11.58 -21.25 17.37
N ASP A 121 -11.13 -22.13 18.28
CA ASP A 121 -10.37 -21.72 19.48
C ASP A 121 -9.00 -21.12 19.11
N PHE A 122 -8.56 -21.31 17.86
CA PHE A 122 -7.37 -20.67 17.28
C PHE A 122 -7.80 -19.64 16.23
N PRO A 123 -7.86 -18.35 16.59
CA PRO A 123 -8.16 -17.27 15.65
C PRO A 123 -7.33 -17.37 14.37
N LEU A 124 -8.00 -17.33 13.22
CA LEU A 124 -7.34 -17.28 11.92
C LEU A 124 -6.95 -15.84 11.61
N VAL A 125 -5.67 -15.61 11.33
CA VAL A 125 -5.16 -14.28 10.96
C VAL A 125 -4.41 -14.38 9.64
N VAL A 126 -5.03 -13.86 8.58
CA VAL A 126 -4.39 -13.76 7.25
C VAL A 126 -3.57 -12.47 7.20
N ILE A 127 -2.26 -12.62 7.03
CA ILE A 127 -1.28 -11.55 6.94
C ILE A 127 -0.71 -11.48 5.51
N PRO A 128 -0.23 -10.32 5.04
CA PRO A 128 0.36 -10.25 3.72
C PRO A 128 1.69 -11.02 3.69
N ALA A 129 2.01 -11.67 2.57
CA ALA A 129 3.30 -12.31 2.35
C ALA A 129 4.20 -11.42 1.49
N PHE A 130 5.50 -11.43 1.80
CA PHE A 130 6.52 -10.89 0.92
C PHE A 130 7.06 -12.00 0.00
N THR A 131 6.87 -11.83 -1.30
CA THR A 131 7.10 -12.86 -2.34
C THR A 131 8.17 -12.48 -3.35
N ALA A 132 8.79 -11.30 -3.22
CA ALA A 132 9.80 -10.86 -4.18
C ALA A 132 11.03 -11.79 -4.17
N GLU A 133 11.77 -11.79 -5.28
CA GLU A 133 12.93 -12.64 -5.44
C GLU A 133 14.14 -12.14 -4.64
N LEU A 134 14.91 -13.07 -4.07
CA LEU A 134 16.20 -12.76 -3.47
C LEU A 134 17.28 -12.63 -4.55
N VAL A 135 17.70 -11.41 -4.85
CA VAL A 135 18.67 -11.11 -5.92
C VAL A 135 20.03 -10.70 -5.37
N SER A 136 21.07 -10.75 -6.21
CA SER A 136 22.36 -10.13 -5.89
C SER A 136 22.20 -8.63 -5.70
N LEU A 137 22.76 -8.06 -4.64
CA LEU A 137 22.66 -6.64 -4.36
C LEU A 137 23.53 -5.85 -5.35
N PRO A 138 22.95 -4.98 -6.20
CA PRO A 138 23.72 -4.15 -7.10
C PRO A 138 24.66 -3.20 -6.34
N THR A 139 25.89 -3.05 -6.81
CA THR A 139 26.90 -2.15 -6.21
C THR A 139 26.39 -0.72 -6.07
N GLN A 140 25.59 -0.26 -7.04
CA GLN A 140 24.98 1.07 -7.01
C GLN A 140 24.09 1.28 -5.79
N ARG A 141 23.25 0.30 -5.42
CA ARG A 141 22.39 0.40 -4.22
C ARG A 141 23.21 0.53 -2.94
N ARG A 142 24.30 -0.24 -2.82
CA ARG A 142 25.22 -0.15 -1.68
C ARG A 142 25.90 1.22 -1.61
N ARG A 143 26.24 1.81 -2.76
CA ARG A 143 26.80 3.16 -2.84
C ARG A 143 25.77 4.23 -2.43
N THR A 144 24.55 4.17 -2.97
CA THR A 144 23.46 5.08 -2.61
C THR A 144 23.19 5.05 -1.10
N PHE A 145 23.11 3.85 -0.50
CA PHE A 145 22.92 3.72 0.94
C PHE A 145 24.09 4.29 1.75
N ARG A 146 25.34 4.07 1.31
CA ARG A 146 26.51 4.65 1.95
C ARG A 146 26.45 6.17 1.97
N GLU A 147 26.13 6.79 0.84
CA GLU A 147 26.02 8.25 0.71
C GLU A 147 24.90 8.80 1.61
N HIS A 148 23.73 8.16 1.61
CA HIS A 148 22.62 8.51 2.50
C HIS A 148 22.99 8.42 3.99
N LEU A 149 23.61 7.31 4.40
CA LEU A 149 24.00 7.10 5.79
C LEU A 149 25.09 8.07 6.25
N MET A 150 26.05 8.40 5.38
CA MET A 150 27.05 9.44 5.68
C MET A 150 26.39 10.78 5.97
N ALA A 151 25.39 11.18 5.16
CA ALA A 151 24.65 12.41 5.39
C ALA A 151 23.89 12.40 6.73
N LEU A 152 23.27 11.28 7.10
CA LEU A 152 22.59 11.14 8.40
C LEU A 152 23.57 11.22 9.57
N ILE A 153 24.76 10.59 9.45
CA ILE A 153 25.78 10.61 10.49
C ILE A 153 26.31 12.03 10.70
N GLU A 154 26.58 12.76 9.62
CA GLU A 154 27.01 14.17 9.70
C GLU A 154 25.95 15.05 10.36
N GLN A 155 24.70 14.95 9.92
CA GLN A 155 23.57 15.69 10.51
C GLN A 155 23.33 15.33 11.98
N SER A 156 23.61 14.08 12.39
CA SER A 156 23.43 13.64 13.77
C SER A 156 24.35 14.35 14.76
N ALA A 157 25.47 14.92 14.30
CA ALA A 157 26.41 15.67 15.13
C ALA A 157 25.99 17.12 15.35
N LEU A 158 25.09 17.65 14.52
CA LEU A 158 24.55 19.00 14.70
C LEU A 158 23.54 19.02 15.85
N PRO A 159 23.40 20.15 16.57
CA PRO A 159 22.32 20.35 17.52
C PRO A 159 20.96 20.07 16.87
N PRO A 160 19.96 19.58 17.61
CA PRO A 160 18.61 19.48 17.08
C PRO A 160 18.14 20.87 16.65
N GLU A 161 17.68 21.01 15.41
CA GLU A 161 16.95 22.22 15.03
C GLU A 161 15.70 22.34 15.91
N PRO A 162 15.29 23.57 16.30
CA PRO A 162 14.05 23.76 17.02
C PRO A 162 12.91 23.14 16.20
N PRO A 163 11.98 22.41 16.85
CA PRO A 163 10.96 21.67 16.13
C PRO A 163 10.12 22.64 15.31
N VAL A 164 10.20 22.51 13.99
CA VAL A 164 9.16 23.06 13.11
C VAL A 164 7.89 22.27 13.45
N PRO A 165 6.76 22.92 13.76
CA PRO A 165 5.52 22.23 14.11
C PRO A 165 5.00 21.48 12.88
N LYS A 166 5.50 20.27 12.68
CA LYS A 166 4.86 19.26 11.85
C LYS A 166 3.73 18.71 12.70
N GLN A 167 2.55 18.52 12.11
CA GLN A 167 1.52 17.66 12.69
C GLN A 167 2.12 16.25 12.75
N GLU A 168 2.91 15.99 13.80
CA GLU A 168 3.26 14.65 14.19
C GLU A 168 1.94 13.98 14.52
N MET A 169 1.54 13.03 13.67
CA MET A 169 0.72 11.93 14.15
C MET A 169 1.50 11.35 15.31
N ALA A 170 1.12 11.74 16.53
CA ALA A 170 1.68 11.21 17.75
C ALA A 170 1.75 9.69 17.56
N ALA A 171 2.94 9.11 17.78
CA ALA A 171 3.06 7.67 17.81
C ALA A 171 1.95 7.17 18.75
N PRO A 172 1.05 6.29 18.31
CA PRO A 172 -0.03 5.84 19.17
C PRO A 172 0.62 5.32 20.45
N VAL A 173 0.18 5.83 21.60
CA VAL A 173 0.56 5.28 22.90
C VAL A 173 -0.08 3.91 22.96
N ILE A 174 0.66 2.90 22.51
CA ILE A 174 0.16 1.54 22.50
C ILE A 174 0.52 0.95 23.86
N PRO A 175 -0.46 0.54 24.69
CA PRO A 175 -0.18 -0.01 26.01
C PRO A 175 0.83 -1.15 25.90
N ASP A 176 1.75 -1.18 26.87
CA ASP A 176 2.77 -2.21 26.95
C ASP A 176 2.10 -3.58 26.92
N GLN A 177 2.48 -4.37 25.92
CA GLN A 177 1.99 -5.72 25.79
C GLN A 177 2.73 -6.62 26.76
N THR A 178 2.05 -7.63 27.27
CA THR A 178 2.72 -8.70 28.01
C THR A 178 3.82 -9.32 27.14
N PRO A 179 4.93 -9.80 27.75
CA PRO A 179 6.00 -10.46 27.01
C PRO A 179 5.50 -11.59 26.09
N GLU A 180 4.48 -12.33 26.52
CA GLU A 180 3.86 -13.41 25.76
C GLU A 180 3.18 -12.89 24.49
N ALA A 181 2.41 -11.79 24.60
CA ALA A 181 1.78 -11.15 23.44
C ALA A 181 2.82 -10.62 22.45
N GLN A 182 3.94 -10.07 22.94
CA GLN A 182 5.04 -9.63 22.08
C GLN A 182 5.71 -10.81 21.36
N ALA A 183 5.89 -11.94 22.04
CA ALA A 183 6.46 -13.14 21.45
C ALA A 183 5.56 -13.69 20.33
N VAL A 184 4.26 -13.84 20.57
CA VAL A 184 3.28 -14.28 19.56
C VAL A 184 3.27 -13.35 18.35
N LEU A 185 3.21 -12.04 18.56
CA LEU A 185 3.24 -11.07 17.46
C LEU A 185 4.56 -11.07 16.70
N GLY A 186 5.69 -11.27 17.38
CA GLY A 186 7.00 -11.42 16.74
C GLY A 186 7.06 -12.67 15.86
N MET A 187 6.56 -13.80 16.36
CA MET A 187 6.46 -15.05 15.60
C MET A 187 5.51 -14.92 14.41
N ALA A 188 4.36 -14.28 14.59
CA ALA A 188 3.43 -13.97 13.50
C ALA A 188 4.06 -13.08 12.42
N CYS A 189 4.77 -12.03 12.82
CA CYS A 189 5.54 -11.17 11.91
C CYS A 189 6.58 -11.94 11.11
N SER A 190 7.20 -12.98 11.68
CA SER A 190 8.18 -13.79 10.94
C SER A 190 7.56 -14.58 9.77
N CYS A 191 6.26 -14.92 9.86
CA CYS A 191 5.54 -15.66 8.83
C CYS A 191 5.37 -14.84 7.53
N CYS A 192 5.24 -13.50 7.62
CA CYS A 192 5.11 -12.64 6.44
C CYS A 192 6.41 -12.44 5.65
N LYS A 193 7.56 -12.85 6.20
CA LYS A 193 8.89 -12.61 5.64
C LYS A 193 9.16 -11.13 5.32
N GLY A 194 8.64 -10.21 6.13
CA GLY A 194 9.03 -8.79 6.06
C GLY A 194 8.31 -7.95 5.01
N ARG A 195 7.00 -8.12 4.78
CA ARG A 195 6.24 -7.26 3.85
C ARG A 195 6.40 -5.76 4.12
N CYS A 196 6.51 -5.39 5.39
CA CYS A 196 6.73 -4.00 5.82
C CYS A 196 8.06 -3.40 5.33
N CYS A 197 9.01 -4.21 4.86
CA CYS A 197 10.30 -3.75 4.34
C CYS A 197 10.24 -3.29 2.88
N GLU A 198 9.14 -3.52 2.16
CA GLU A 198 8.97 -3.22 0.73
C GLU A 198 9.31 -1.75 0.40
N GLY A 199 8.84 -0.78 1.20
CA GLY A 199 9.10 0.63 0.94
C GLY A 199 10.44 1.17 1.47
N GLY A 200 11.32 0.33 2.03
CA GLY A 200 12.54 0.79 2.71
C GLY A 200 13.67 1.17 1.76
N GLY A 201 13.68 0.60 0.55
CA GLY A 201 14.64 0.92 -0.51
C GLY A 201 16.10 1.02 -0.04
N ASP A 202 16.81 2.04 -0.53
CA ASP A 202 18.22 2.29 -0.25
C ASP A 202 18.45 3.23 0.93
N HIS A 203 17.40 3.61 1.67
CA HIS A 203 17.49 4.46 2.86
C HIS A 203 17.09 3.74 4.14
N ALA A 204 16.48 2.55 4.03
CA ALA A 204 16.09 1.68 5.15
C ALA A 204 15.25 2.36 6.24
N TYR A 205 14.47 3.37 5.85
CA TYR A 205 13.73 4.27 6.75
C TYR A 205 14.58 4.97 7.82
N LEU A 206 15.91 4.93 7.72
CA LEU A 206 16.79 5.55 8.71
C LEU A 206 16.61 7.06 8.66
N LYS A 207 16.61 7.66 9.85
CA LYS A 207 16.57 9.12 10.03
C LYS A 207 17.69 9.57 10.95
N VAL A 208 17.89 10.87 11.05
CA VAL A 208 18.91 11.47 11.94
C VAL A 208 18.68 11.03 13.37
N GLU A 209 17.42 10.94 13.81
CA GLU A 209 17.02 10.49 15.15
C GLU A 209 17.44 9.05 15.42
N THR A 210 17.32 8.17 14.41
CA THR A 210 17.79 6.77 14.52
C THR A 210 19.29 6.71 14.76
N ILE A 211 20.06 7.53 14.05
CA ILE A 211 21.52 7.56 14.21
C ILE A 211 21.92 8.20 15.54
N ARG A 212 21.22 9.25 15.98
CA ARG A 212 21.44 9.85 17.31
C ARG A 212 21.21 8.85 18.43
N ARG A 213 20.09 8.09 18.38
CA ARG A 213 19.79 7.04 19.37
C ARG A 213 20.88 5.97 19.40
N TYR A 214 21.27 5.45 18.24
CA TYR A 214 22.36 4.48 18.14
C TYR A 214 23.68 5.02 18.71
N ARG A 215 24.04 6.27 18.41
CA ARG A 215 25.27 6.89 18.94
C ARG A 215 25.23 7.13 20.45
N ALA A 216 24.07 7.43 21.01
CA ALA A 216 23.91 7.57 22.46
C ALA A 216 24.15 6.24 23.19
N GLU A 217 23.75 5.13 22.60
CA GLU A 217 24.00 3.77 23.12
C GLU A 217 25.44 3.27 22.84
N HIS A 218 26.17 3.95 21.94
CA HIS A 218 27.53 3.60 21.54
C HIS A 218 28.47 4.83 21.53
N PRO A 219 28.70 5.48 22.68
CA PRO A 219 29.43 6.75 22.77
C PRO A 219 30.90 6.65 22.33
N ASP A 220 31.51 5.48 22.45
CA ASP A 220 32.92 5.25 22.09
C ASP A 220 33.16 5.11 20.57
N GLN A 221 32.10 5.00 19.77
CA GLN A 221 32.20 4.86 18.32
C GLN A 221 32.36 6.22 17.62
N ARG A 222 33.37 6.35 16.77
CA ARG A 222 33.51 7.52 15.91
C ARG A 222 32.56 7.40 14.71
N PRO A 223 32.27 8.50 13.98
CA PRO A 223 31.42 8.48 12.79
C PRO A 223 31.73 7.37 11.77
N ARG A 224 33.02 7.09 11.53
CA ARG A 224 33.46 6.01 10.62
C ARG A 224 33.13 4.62 11.13
N ASP A 225 33.14 4.43 12.45
CA ASP A 225 32.88 3.15 13.10
C ASP A 225 31.36 2.86 13.03
N VAL A 226 30.52 3.89 13.21
CA VAL A 226 29.05 3.81 12.97
C VAL A 226 28.74 3.45 11.52
N LEU A 227 29.38 4.13 10.55
CA LEU A 227 29.21 3.83 9.13
C LEU A 227 29.57 2.37 8.82
N ALA A 228 30.70 1.89 9.35
CA ALA A 228 31.14 0.50 9.19
C ALA A 228 30.16 -0.50 9.82
N ALA A 229 29.62 -0.20 11.00
CA ALA A 229 28.65 -1.04 11.69
C ALA A 229 27.40 -1.31 10.82
N TYR A 230 26.80 -0.26 10.25
CA TYR A 230 25.65 -0.41 9.36
C TYR A 230 26.00 -1.05 8.02
N LEU A 231 27.09 -0.63 7.36
CA LEU A 231 27.51 -1.21 6.08
C LEU A 231 27.93 -2.69 6.20
N GLY A 232 28.36 -3.11 7.39
CA GLY A 232 28.65 -4.51 7.71
C GLY A 232 27.40 -5.39 7.76
N ARG A 233 26.22 -4.82 8.02
CA ARG A 233 24.93 -5.55 7.98
C ARG A 233 24.34 -5.66 6.58
N VAL A 234 24.84 -4.90 5.60
CA VAL A 234 24.42 -5.00 4.20
C VAL A 234 25.07 -6.23 3.56
N GLY A 235 24.27 -7.27 3.34
CA GLY A 235 24.69 -8.53 2.73
C GLY A 235 24.88 -8.45 1.21
N ARG A 236 25.38 -9.54 0.63
CA ARG A 236 25.62 -9.66 -0.82
C ARG A 236 24.34 -9.85 -1.64
N ARG A 237 23.26 -10.28 -0.99
CA ARG A 237 21.95 -10.51 -1.60
C ARG A 237 20.88 -9.82 -0.76
N SER A 238 19.87 -9.27 -1.43
CA SER A 238 18.72 -8.61 -0.82
C SER A 238 17.48 -8.91 -1.65
N TYR A 239 16.31 -8.86 -1.04
CA TYR A 239 15.08 -8.98 -1.81
C TYR A 239 14.90 -7.82 -2.79
N GLN A 240 14.49 -8.15 -4.02
CA GLN A 240 14.23 -7.17 -5.06
C GLN A 240 13.13 -6.20 -4.63
N GLY A 241 13.32 -4.91 -4.92
CA GLY A 241 12.33 -3.89 -4.60
C GLY A 241 12.08 -3.67 -3.10
N SER A 242 12.96 -4.17 -2.21
CA SER A 242 12.82 -4.05 -0.76
C SER A 242 13.95 -3.25 -0.12
N CYS A 243 13.83 -3.01 1.19
CA CYS A 243 14.87 -2.46 2.05
C CYS A 243 16.22 -3.18 1.84
N ILE A 244 17.31 -2.41 1.79
CA ILE A 244 18.67 -2.92 1.59
C ILE A 244 19.12 -3.95 2.67
N PHE A 245 18.53 -3.89 3.87
CA PHE A 245 18.79 -4.85 4.96
C PHE A 245 17.89 -6.09 4.93
N HIS A 246 16.96 -6.18 3.99
CA HIS A 246 16.03 -7.30 3.89
C HIS A 246 16.68 -8.47 3.14
N GLN A 247 17.02 -9.53 3.88
CA GLN A 247 17.75 -10.71 3.41
C GLN A 247 16.96 -11.98 3.69
N ARG A 248 17.50 -13.14 3.28
CA ARG A 248 16.84 -14.45 3.44
C ARG A 248 16.36 -14.73 4.87
N GLY A 249 17.16 -14.35 5.88
CA GLY A 249 16.84 -14.52 7.30
C GLY A 249 15.99 -13.38 7.89
N GLY A 250 15.45 -12.48 7.07
CA GLY A 250 14.75 -11.28 7.50
C GLY A 250 15.67 -10.06 7.54
N CYS A 251 15.38 -9.13 8.46
CA CYS A 251 16.16 -7.91 8.59
C CYS A 251 17.52 -8.18 9.24
N ALA A 252 18.60 -7.78 8.56
CA ALA A 252 19.97 -7.92 9.05
C ALA A 252 20.34 -6.93 10.18
N LEU A 253 19.48 -5.95 10.45
CA LEU A 253 19.65 -5.04 11.58
C LEU A 253 19.07 -5.67 12.86
N SER A 254 19.80 -5.48 13.95
CA SER A 254 19.30 -5.71 15.30
C SER A 254 18.31 -4.59 15.68
N ARG A 255 17.46 -4.79 16.69
CA ARG A 255 16.36 -3.86 17.01
C ARG A 255 16.85 -2.45 17.37
N ASP A 256 17.98 -2.36 18.05
CA ASP A 256 18.71 -1.12 18.37
C ASP A 256 19.13 -0.34 17.11
N MET A 257 19.50 -1.02 16.03
CA MET A 257 19.91 -0.36 14.77
C MET A 257 18.74 -0.01 13.85
N ARG A 258 17.56 -0.57 14.09
CA ARG A 258 16.39 -0.35 13.22
C ARG A 258 15.82 1.06 13.42
N ALA A 259 15.24 1.61 12.36
CA ALA A 259 14.40 2.80 12.48
C ALA A 259 13.21 2.54 13.41
N ASP A 260 12.71 3.57 14.09
CA ASP A 260 11.64 3.41 15.08
C ASP A 260 10.35 2.86 14.43
N LEU A 261 10.04 3.30 13.21
CA LEU A 261 8.95 2.74 12.41
C LEU A 261 9.08 1.21 12.23
N CYS A 262 10.30 0.71 12.01
CA CYS A 262 10.53 -0.73 11.85
C CYS A 262 10.35 -1.51 13.15
N ASN A 263 10.47 -0.86 14.31
CA ASN A 263 10.31 -1.48 15.62
C ASN A 263 8.85 -1.56 16.07
N TRP A 264 7.98 -0.65 15.58
CA TRP A 264 6.59 -0.56 16.04
C TRP A 264 5.54 -0.97 15.00
N HIS A 265 5.94 -1.14 13.74
CA HIS A 265 4.99 -1.44 12.67
C HIS A 265 4.41 -2.85 12.77
N TYR A 266 3.08 -2.92 12.72
CA TYR A 266 2.30 -4.13 12.50
C TYR A 266 1.39 -3.92 11.29
N CYS A 267 1.17 -4.97 10.49
CA CYS A 267 0.17 -4.91 9.42
C CYS A 267 -1.25 -4.82 10.03
N LYS A 268 -2.22 -4.38 9.22
CA LYS A 268 -3.62 -4.21 9.68
C LYS A 268 -4.19 -5.47 10.33
N ALA A 269 -3.89 -6.65 9.79
CA ALA A 269 -4.34 -7.92 10.34
C ALA A 269 -3.76 -8.21 11.74
N LEU A 270 -2.46 -7.96 11.95
CA LEU A 270 -1.83 -8.12 13.27
C LEU A 270 -2.27 -7.05 14.27
N LEU A 271 -2.57 -5.82 13.81
CA LEU A 271 -3.19 -4.80 14.65
C LEU A 271 -4.59 -5.23 15.11
N GLY A 272 -5.39 -5.80 14.21
CA GLY A 272 -6.69 -6.36 14.55
C GLY A 272 -6.58 -7.50 15.57
N PHE A 273 -5.68 -8.46 15.31
CA PHE A 273 -5.42 -9.56 16.25
C PHE A 273 -4.96 -9.06 17.63
N ARG A 274 -4.07 -8.06 17.66
CA ARG A 274 -3.61 -7.42 18.91
C ARG A 274 -4.76 -6.86 19.74
N GLN A 275 -5.77 -6.30 19.09
CA GLN A 275 -6.95 -5.72 19.77
C GLN A 275 -7.88 -6.80 20.35
N THR A 276 -7.80 -8.04 19.85
CA THR A 276 -8.60 -9.17 20.32
C THR A 276 -7.86 -10.07 21.32
N LEU A 277 -6.62 -9.73 21.69
CA LEU A 277 -5.84 -10.53 22.63
C LEU A 277 -6.52 -10.56 24.00
N PRO A 278 -6.61 -11.74 24.64
CA PRO A 278 -7.13 -11.82 25.99
C PRO A 278 -6.17 -11.11 26.96
N PRO A 279 -6.70 -10.43 28.00
CA PRO A 279 -5.85 -9.76 29.00
C PRO A 279 -5.07 -10.75 29.87
N THR A 280 -5.53 -12.00 29.98
CA THR A 280 -4.89 -13.09 30.71
C THR A 280 -5.18 -14.43 30.01
N GLY A 281 -4.30 -15.41 30.19
CA GLY A 281 -4.44 -16.76 29.60
C GLY A 281 -3.50 -17.02 28.43
N ALA A 282 -3.57 -18.25 27.90
CA ALA A 282 -2.73 -18.67 26.78
C ALA A 282 -3.10 -17.88 25.51
N ILE A 283 -2.09 -17.45 24.77
CA ILE A 283 -2.27 -16.69 23.53
C ILE A 283 -1.91 -17.60 22.37
N GLY A 284 -2.88 -17.91 21.52
CA GLY A 284 -2.64 -18.72 20.33
C GLY A 284 -3.44 -18.23 19.13
N ALA A 285 -2.90 -18.47 17.94
CA ALA A 285 -3.56 -18.18 16.68
C ALA A 285 -2.94 -18.98 15.53
N PHE A 286 -3.71 -19.11 14.45
CA PHE A 286 -3.26 -19.66 13.19
C PHE A 286 -2.98 -18.52 12.21
N PHE A 287 -1.71 -18.30 11.91
CA PHE A 287 -1.28 -17.23 11.00
C PHE A 287 -1.05 -17.78 9.61
N VAL A 288 -1.61 -17.12 8.61
CA VAL A 288 -1.40 -17.49 7.21
C VAL A 288 -0.88 -16.28 6.45
N ALA A 289 0.31 -16.39 5.87
CA ALA A 289 0.86 -15.39 4.98
C ALA A 289 0.39 -15.66 3.56
N ALA A 290 -0.30 -14.70 2.94
CA ALA A 290 -0.85 -14.83 1.59
C ALA A 290 -0.51 -13.63 0.70
N ASP A 291 -0.45 -13.86 -0.60
CA ASP A 291 -0.22 -12.82 -1.60
C ASP A 291 -0.90 -13.22 -2.92
N TYR A 292 -1.65 -12.29 -3.51
CA TYR A 292 -2.33 -12.44 -4.80
C TYR A 292 -3.19 -13.70 -4.95
N GLY A 293 -3.95 -14.09 -3.92
CA GLY A 293 -4.85 -15.25 -3.99
C GLY A 293 -4.19 -16.59 -3.66
N GLU A 294 -2.94 -16.57 -3.19
CA GLU A 294 -2.16 -17.77 -2.89
C GLU A 294 -1.58 -17.73 -1.47
N LEU A 295 -1.64 -18.87 -0.79
CA LEU A 295 -1.01 -19.05 0.52
C LEU A 295 0.48 -19.34 0.35
N GLN A 296 1.33 -18.56 1.04
CA GLN A 296 2.78 -18.61 0.90
C GLN A 296 3.46 -19.28 2.10
N ALA A 297 2.90 -19.11 3.29
CA ALA A 297 3.34 -19.77 4.51
C ALA A 297 2.18 -19.82 5.52
N ALA A 298 2.24 -20.79 6.44
CA ALA A 298 1.36 -20.80 7.59
C ALA A 298 2.15 -21.12 8.86
N ALA A 299 1.62 -20.71 10.01
CA ALA A 299 2.18 -21.03 11.30
C ALA A 299 1.08 -21.16 12.34
N LEU A 300 1.12 -22.25 13.09
CA LEU A 300 0.38 -22.35 14.35
C LEU A 300 1.28 -21.81 15.45
N VAL A 301 0.82 -20.75 16.13
CA VAL A 301 1.57 -20.12 17.21
C VAL A 301 0.74 -20.25 18.49
N ARG A 302 1.41 -20.65 19.57
CA ARG A 302 0.83 -20.68 20.92
C ARG A 302 1.90 -20.32 21.94
N ASP A 303 1.63 -19.30 22.73
CA ASP A 303 2.53 -18.73 23.73
C ASP A 303 3.90 -18.40 23.11
N ASN A 304 4.96 -19.12 23.49
CA ASN A 304 6.31 -18.94 22.93
C ASN A 304 6.73 -20.07 21.96
N GLN A 305 5.76 -20.79 21.41
CA GLN A 305 5.98 -21.87 20.45
C GLN A 305 5.40 -21.51 19.08
N LEU A 306 6.17 -21.81 18.04
CA LEU A 306 5.76 -21.70 16.64
C LEU A 306 5.98 -23.04 15.95
N LEU A 307 4.94 -23.52 15.29
CA LEU A 307 4.99 -24.62 14.36
C LEU A 307 4.78 -24.07 12.95
N ALA A 308 5.83 -24.12 12.12
CA ALA A 308 5.75 -23.73 10.72
C ALA A 308 5.02 -24.82 9.92
N ILE A 309 4.10 -24.38 9.07
CA ILE A 309 3.25 -25.24 8.24
C ILE A 309 3.49 -24.86 6.78
N GLN A 310 3.79 -25.85 5.95
CA GLN A 310 3.81 -25.63 4.52
C GLN A 310 2.39 -25.66 3.96
N PRO A 311 1.94 -24.60 3.29
CA PRO A 311 0.63 -24.57 2.65
C PRO A 311 0.68 -25.37 1.35
N THR A 312 0.80 -26.70 1.44
CA THR A 312 0.47 -27.57 0.31
C THR A 312 -1.04 -27.78 0.34
N LEU A 313 -1.75 -27.11 -0.57
CA LEU A 313 -3.11 -27.53 -0.90
C LEU A 313 -3.01 -28.85 -1.68
N PRO A 314 -3.77 -29.91 -1.34
CA PRO A 314 -3.91 -31.05 -2.23
C PRO A 314 -4.40 -30.53 -3.58
N ARG A 315 -3.81 -31.05 -4.65
CA ARG A 315 -4.29 -30.72 -6.00
C ARG A 315 -5.73 -31.25 -6.09
N PRO A 316 -6.62 -30.61 -6.86
CA PRO A 316 -8.01 -31.04 -7.00
C PRO A 316 -8.21 -32.48 -7.55
N ASP A 317 -7.15 -33.26 -7.74
CA ASP A 317 -7.13 -34.62 -8.28
C ASP A 317 -6.49 -35.66 -7.32
N GLU A 318 -6.36 -35.35 -6.02
CA GLU A 318 -6.05 -36.31 -4.92
C GLU A 318 -7.20 -36.36 -3.91
#